data_AF-K2BIA7-F1
#
_entry.id   AF-K2BIA7-F1
#
_cell.length_a   1.000
_cell.length_b   1.000
_cell.length_c   1.000
_cell.angle_alpha   90.00
_cell.angle_beta   90.00
_cell.angle_gamma   90.00
#
_symmetry.space_group_name_H-M   'P 1'
#
loop_
_entity.id
_entity.type
_entity.pdbx_description
1 polymer ?
#
loop_
_entity_poly.entity_id
_entity_poly.type
_entity_poly.pdbx_seq_one_letter_code
_entity_poly.pdbx_strand_id
1 'polypeptide(L)' 'DEAAFTRLLAGLCHKAGIETDPLPEGLRRRDSATHRFLFNYNAVPVEWGGEIIPPAGVSWQPHQA' A
#
# COMPACT_ATOMS: atom_id res chain seq x y z
N ASP A 1 8.29 -18.73 -5.92
CA ASP A 1 8.49 -17.41 -6.56
C ASP A 1 7.58 -16.37 -5.90
N GLU A 2 7.78 -15.09 -6.22
CA GLU A 2 7.03 -13.96 -5.65
C GLU A 2 5.53 -14.03 -5.97
N ALA A 3 5.15 -14.43 -7.18
CA ALA A 3 3.76 -14.56 -7.57
C ALA A 3 3.04 -15.65 -6.75
N ALA A 4 3.69 -16.79 -6.50
CA ALA A 4 3.16 -17.84 -5.64
C ALA A 4 3.00 -17.36 -4.18
N PHE A 5 3.97 -16.60 -3.66
CA PHE A 5 3.90 -16.03 -2.32
C PHE A 5 2.71 -15.06 -2.18
N THR A 6 2.54 -14.14 -3.13
CA THR A 6 1.40 -13.20 -3.16
C THR A 6 0.07 -13.93 -3.19
N ARG A 7 -0.09 -14.96 -4.03
CA ARG A 7 -1.32 -15.78 -4.08
C ARG A 7 -1.60 -16.47 -2.75
N LEU A 8 -0.57 -17.04 -2.12
CA LEU A 8 -0.71 -17.74 -0.85
C LEU A 8 -1.14 -16.77 0.26
N LEU A 9 -0.47 -15.62 0.38
CA LEU A 9 -0.78 -14.63 1.41
C LEU A 9 -2.17 -14.03 1.22
N ALA A 10 -2.54 -13.65 0.00
CA ALA A 10 -3.88 -13.14 -0.30
C ALA A 10 -4.97 -14.17 0.05
N GLY A 11 -4.74 -15.46 -0.26
CA GLY A 11 -5.66 -16.54 0.10
C GLY A 11 -5.81 -16.74 1.62
N LEU A 12 -4.72 -16.59 2.38
CA LEU A 12 -4.77 -16.66 3.84
C LEU A 12 -5.49 -15.45 4.46
N CYS A 13 -5.22 -14.23 3.98
CA CYS A 13 -5.93 -13.03 4.41
C CYS A 13 -7.44 -13.14 4.15
N HIS A 14 -7.82 -13.60 2.95
CA HIS A 14 -9.23 -13.82 2.61
C HIS A 14 -9.91 -14.81 3.57
N LYS A 15 -9.27 -15.95 3.87
CA LYS A 15 -9.79 -16.92 4.84
C LYS A 15 -9.94 -16.37 6.26
N ALA A 16 -9.10 -15.41 6.63
CA ALA A 16 -9.14 -14.73 7.91
C ALA A 16 -10.10 -13.53 7.94
N GLY A 17 -10.78 -13.20 6.82
CA GLY A 17 -11.63 -12.01 6.72
C GLY A 17 -10.84 -10.69 6.70
N ILE A 18 -9.56 -10.72 6.33
CA ILE A 18 -8.69 -9.55 6.24
C ILE A 18 -8.72 -9.03 4.82
N GLU A 19 -9.16 -7.78 4.64
CA GLU A 19 -9.12 -7.10 3.35
C GLU A 19 -7.67 -6.77 2.94
N THR A 20 -7.35 -6.96 1.67
CA THR A 20 -6.03 -6.67 1.09
C THR A 20 -6.17 -5.76 -0.11
N ASP A 21 -5.29 -4.77 -0.20
CA ASP A 21 -5.25 -3.80 -1.29
C ASP A 21 -3.88 -3.89 -1.99
N PRO A 22 -3.80 -4.43 -3.21
CA PRO A 22 -2.56 -4.51 -3.97
C PRO A 22 -2.02 -3.11 -4.29
N LEU A 23 -0.80 -2.81 -3.85
CA LEU A 23 -0.14 -1.53 -4.13
C LEU A 23 0.74 -1.63 -5.38
N PRO A 24 0.89 -0.53 -6.14
CA PRO A 24 1.92 -0.43 -7.18
C PRO A 24 3.32 -0.73 -6.66
N GLU A 25 4.21 -1.11 -7.56
CA GLU A 25 5.63 -1.30 -7.24
C GLU A 25 6.22 -0.07 -6.56
N GLY A 26 7.08 -0.29 -5.56
CA GLY A 26 7.73 0.76 -4.76
C GLY A 26 6.82 1.61 -3.86
N LEU A 27 5.49 1.51 -3.96
CA LEU A 27 4.57 2.17 -3.03
C LEU A 27 4.36 1.31 -1.78
N ARG A 28 4.43 1.92 -0.60
CA ARG A 28 4.15 1.26 0.68
C ARG A 28 3.17 2.08 1.50
N ARG A 29 2.21 1.39 2.13
CA ARG A 29 1.20 2.00 3.00
C ARG A 29 1.45 1.61 4.45
N ARG A 30 1.29 2.58 5.35
CA ARG A 30 1.23 2.34 6.79
C ARG A 30 0.12 3.16 7.41
N ASP A 31 -0.79 2.49 8.09
CA ASP A 31 -1.80 3.14 8.92
C ASP A 31 -1.33 3.20 10.37
N SER A 32 -1.58 4.34 11.01
CA SER A 32 -1.55 4.53 12.45
C SER A 32 -3.00 4.63 12.96
N ALA A 33 -3.19 4.86 14.26
CA ALA A 33 -4.51 5.05 14.82
C ALA A 33 -5.29 6.24 14.21
N THR A 34 -4.59 7.22 13.62
CA THR A 34 -5.22 8.48 13.17
C THR A 34 -4.85 8.90 11.76
N HIS A 35 -3.84 8.28 11.15
CA HIS A 35 -3.32 8.70 9.84
C HIS A 35 -2.94 7.52 8.97
N ARG A 36 -3.08 7.70 7.67
CA ARG A 36 -2.54 6.84 6.62
C ARG A 36 -1.34 7.51 6.00
N PHE A 37 -0.24 6.77 5.90
CA PHE A 37 0.99 7.20 5.24
C PHE A 37 1.22 6.37 3.98
N LEU A 38 1.60 7.04 2.90
CA LEU A 38 2.03 6.44 1.64
C LEU A 38 3.48 6.87 1.37
N PHE A 39 4.36 5.90 1.17
CA PHE A 39 5.78 6.11 0.89
C PHE A 39 6.08 5.62 -0.53
N ASN A 40 6.57 6.49 -1.40
CA ASN A 40 7.02 6.13 -2.73
C ASN A 40 8.54 5.95 -2.74
N TYR A 41 9.01 4.70 -2.78
CA TYR A 41 10.44 4.37 -2.85
C TYR A 41 11.00 4.41 -4.28
N ASN A 42 10.18 4.66 -5.28
CA ASN A 42 10.66 4.73 -6.66
C ASN A 42 11.40 6.03 -6.95
N ALA A 43 12.23 6.00 -7.99
CA ALA A 43 12.82 7.18 -8.62
C ALA A 43 11.84 7.93 -9.54
N VAL A 44 10.59 7.47 -9.66
CA VAL A 44 9.53 8.05 -10.49
C VAL A 44 8.27 8.30 -9.66
N PRO A 45 7.39 9.25 -10.06
CA PRO A 45 6.11 9.44 -9.39
C PRO A 45 5.25 8.17 -9.45
N VAL A 46 4.41 7.97 -8.43
CA VAL A 46 3.38 6.91 -8.41
C VAL A 46 2.01 7.56 -8.22
N GLU A 47 1.04 7.13 -9.02
CA GLU A 47 -0.36 7.48 -8.82
C GLU A 47 -1.07 6.39 -8.00
N TRP A 48 -1.76 6.79 -6.94
CA TRP A 48 -2.59 5.89 -6.14
C TRP A 48 -3.74 6.66 -5.51
N GLY A 49 -4.97 6.14 -5.63
CA GLY A 49 -6.15 6.76 -5.01
C GLY A 49 -6.47 8.17 -5.53
N GLY A 50 -6.08 8.51 -6.76
CA GLY A 50 -6.24 9.85 -7.34
C GLY A 50 -5.20 10.88 -6.89
N GLU A 51 -4.20 10.45 -6.11
CA GLU A 51 -3.07 11.28 -5.68
C GLU A 51 -1.79 10.87 -6.42
N ILE A 52 -0.96 11.85 -6.78
CA ILE A 52 0.38 11.63 -7.31
C ILE A 52 1.39 11.82 -6.17
N ILE A 53 2.07 10.74 -5.77
CA ILE A 53 3.18 10.79 -4.81
C ILE A 53 4.50 10.96 -5.59
N PRO A 54 5.27 12.06 -5.38
CA PRO A 54 6.55 12.28 -6.05
C PRO A 54 7.59 11.16 -5.77
N PRO A 55 8.68 11.09 -6.56
CA PRO A 55 9.81 10.20 -6.27
C PRO A 55 10.37 10.44 -4.87
N ALA A 56 10.70 9.35 -4.14
CA ALA A 56 11.11 9.43 -2.73
C ALA A 56 10.14 10.23 -1.83
N GLY A 57 8.90 10.40 -2.27
CA GLY A 57 7.88 11.22 -1.63
C GLY A 57 7.12 10.47 -0.54
N VAL A 58 6.57 11.24 0.40
CA VAL A 58 5.63 10.76 1.41
C VAL A 58 4.37 11.61 1.34
N SER A 59 3.21 10.95 1.26
CA SER A 59 1.92 11.59 1.49
C SER A 59 1.28 11.02 2.74
N TRP A 60 0.55 11.85 3.49
CA TRP A 60 -0.26 11.37 4.59
C TRP A 60 -1.54 12.17 4.76
N GLN A 61 -2.56 11.48 5.22
CA GLN A 61 -3.87 12.05 5.50
C GLN A 61 -4.47 11.43 6.76
N PRO A 62 -5.34 12.16 7.48
CA PRO A 62 -6.14 11.55 8.53
C PRO A 62 -6.89 10.32 8.00
N HIS A 63 -6.89 9.25 8.79
CA HIS A 63 -7.59 8.00 8.48
C HIS A 63 -8.22 7.47 9.75
N GLN A 64 -9.49 7.04 9.66
CA GLN A 64 -10.14 6.30 10.72
C GLN A 64 -10.01 4.81 10.42
N ALA A 65 -9.50 4.07 11.40
CA ALA A 65 -9.41 2.61 11.36
C ALA A 65 -10.79 1.95 11.40
#